data_AF-A0A9C9DBX5-F1
#
_entry.id   AF-A0A9C9DBX5-F1
#
_cell.length_a   1.000
_cell.length_b   1.000
_cell.length_c   1.000
_cell.angle_alpha   90.00
_cell.angle_beta   90.00
_cell.angle_gamma   90.00
#
_symmetry.space_group_name_H-M   'P 1'
#
loop_
_entity.id
_entity.type
_entity.pdbx_description
1 polymer ?
#
loop_
_entity_poly.entity_id
_entity_poly.type
_entity_poly.pdbx_seq_one_letter_code
_entity_poly.pdbx_strand_id
1 'polypeptide(L)'
;MDKTLIMRAGILLTMLVSTVVLTPAQSQGLEKYNTGLLASEAGDYVTAVQAWQPLANQGDAAAQFNLALMYHRGLGVAPDEARAVQWYQKSAANGYPRAQEFLAAAYREGWFGLKKDIKKADYWSQQLEKNGF
;
A
#
# COMPACT_ATOMS: atom_id res chain seq x y z
N MET A 1 -8.77 -3.97 44.26
CA MET A 1 -9.05 -4.15 42.81
C MET A 1 -8.40 -3.00 42.07
N ASP A 2 -7.27 -3.29 41.42
CA ASP A 2 -6.42 -2.34 40.73
C ASP A 2 -6.89 -2.14 39.28
N LYS A 3 -7.16 -0.90 38.87
CA LYS A 3 -7.65 -0.52 37.53
C LYS A 3 -6.62 -0.80 36.42
N THR A 4 -5.40 -1.15 36.79
CA THR A 4 -4.32 -1.55 35.89
C THR A 4 -4.56 -2.93 35.24
N LEU A 5 -5.45 -3.75 35.79
CA LEU A 5 -5.79 -5.07 35.20
C LEU A 5 -6.72 -4.98 33.98
N ILE A 6 -7.55 -3.95 33.86
CA ILE A 6 -8.56 -3.84 32.79
C ILE A 6 -7.95 -3.30 31.48
N MET A 7 -6.79 -2.62 31.55
CA MET A 7 -6.08 -2.15 30.35
C MET A 7 -5.30 -3.27 29.63
N ARG A 8 -5.33 -4.51 30.13
CA ARG A 8 -4.62 -5.67 29.55
C ARG A 8 -5.50 -6.61 28.72
N ALA A 9 -6.80 -6.36 28.61
CA ALA A 9 -7.75 -7.24 27.90
C ALA A 9 -7.95 -6.91 26.41
N GLY A 10 -7.22 -5.91 25.86
CA GLY A 10 -7.38 -5.47 24.47
C GLY A 10 -6.24 -5.82 23.50
N ILE A 11 -5.18 -6.51 23.94
CA ILE A 11 -3.97 -6.80 23.12
C ILE A 11 -3.66 -8.32 23.09
N LEU A 12 -4.68 -9.17 23.17
CA LEU A 12 -4.52 -10.63 23.22
C LEU A 12 -5.02 -11.33 21.94
N LEU A 13 -4.69 -10.81 20.76
CA LEU A 13 -4.80 -11.60 19.54
C LEU A 13 -3.56 -11.40 18.66
N THR A 14 -2.87 -12.53 18.43
CA THR A 14 -1.73 -12.79 17.53
C THR A 14 -0.34 -12.27 17.94
N MET A 15 0.33 -12.96 18.86
CA MET A 15 1.79 -13.14 18.79
C MET A 15 2.12 -14.64 18.71
N LEU A 16 2.04 -15.18 17.50
CA LEU A 16 2.90 -16.28 17.08
C LEU A 16 3.89 -15.69 16.08
N VAL A 17 4.88 -14.94 16.58
CA VAL A 17 6.07 -14.65 15.79
C VAL A 17 7.04 -15.79 16.08
N SER A 18 6.93 -16.84 15.26
CA SER A 18 8.02 -17.82 15.13
C SER A 18 9.29 -17.05 14.73
N THR A 19 10.38 -17.35 15.45
CA THR A 19 11.65 -16.61 15.52
C THR A 19 12.19 -16.07 14.19
N VAL A 20 11.91 -14.79 13.92
CA VAL A 20 12.77 -13.88 13.16
C VAL A 20 12.97 -12.69 14.09
N VAL A 21 14.21 -12.38 14.46
CA VAL A 21 14.52 -11.22 15.32
C VAL A 21 14.29 -9.94 14.51
N LEU A 22 13.03 -9.50 14.42
CA LEU A 22 12.68 -8.22 13.80
C LEU A 22 13.01 -7.10 14.79
N THR A 23 13.57 -6.00 14.29
CA THR A 23 13.73 -4.80 15.09
C THR A 23 12.34 -4.22 15.45
N PRO A 24 12.20 -3.49 16.57
CA PRO A 24 10.92 -2.88 16.96
C PRO A 24 10.30 -1.98 15.86
N ALA A 25 11.13 -1.37 15.02
CA ALA A 25 10.66 -0.57 13.88
C ALA A 25 10.06 -1.43 12.76
N GLN A 26 10.66 -2.60 12.47
CA GLN A 26 10.15 -3.53 11.47
C GLN A 26 8.86 -4.22 11.91
N SER A 27 8.74 -4.57 13.20
CA SER A 27 7.51 -5.17 13.73
C SER A 27 6.34 -4.17 13.75
N GLN A 28 6.59 -2.91 14.11
CA GLN A 28 5.57 -1.86 14.04
C GLN A 28 5.11 -1.56 12.61
N GLY A 29 6.01 -1.63 11.63
CA GLY A 29 5.66 -1.44 10.22
C GLY A 29 4.68 -2.52 9.73
N LEU A 30 4.98 -3.79 10.04
CA LEU A 30 4.12 -4.92 9.69
C LEU A 30 2.77 -4.88 10.40
N GLU A 31 2.75 -4.52 11.69
CA GLU A 31 1.51 -4.36 12.46
C GLU A 31 0.59 -3.32 11.80
N LYS A 32 1.13 -2.11 11.51
CA LYS A 32 0.37 -1.05 10.85
C LYS A 32 -0.13 -1.46 9.47
N TYR A 33 0.69 -2.15 8.69
CA TYR A 33 0.27 -2.62 7.37
C TYR A 33 -0.94 -3.57 7.47
N ASN A 34 -0.88 -4.51 8.42
CA ASN A 34 -1.95 -5.47 8.69
C ASN A 34 -3.21 -4.79 9.23
N THR A 35 -3.07 -3.78 10.10
CA THR A 35 -4.21 -2.94 10.52
C THR A 35 -4.91 -2.32 9.31
N GLY A 36 -4.15 -1.80 8.34
CA GLY A 36 -4.73 -1.23 7.14
C GLY A 36 -5.48 -2.25 6.28
N LEU A 37 -4.94 -3.47 6.14
CA LEU A 37 -5.60 -4.57 5.43
C LEU A 37 -6.92 -4.96 6.11
N LEU A 38 -6.89 -5.22 7.42
CA LEU A 38 -8.08 -5.60 8.19
C LEU A 38 -9.15 -4.51 8.15
N ALA A 39 -8.75 -3.24 8.26
CA ALA A 39 -9.67 -2.11 8.16
C ALA A 39 -10.32 -2.03 6.76
N SER A 40 -9.53 -2.22 5.69
CA SER A 40 -10.03 -2.24 4.32
C SER A 40 -10.99 -3.41 4.06
N GLU A 41 -10.71 -4.59 4.63
CA GLU A 41 -11.61 -5.76 4.56
C GLU A 41 -12.92 -5.53 5.30
N ALA A 42 -12.87 -4.81 6.42
CA ALA A 42 -14.04 -4.40 7.19
C ALA A 42 -14.81 -3.22 6.57
N GLY A 43 -14.31 -2.62 5.48
CA GLY A 43 -14.89 -1.43 4.85
C GLY A 43 -14.59 -0.10 5.58
N ASP A 44 -13.75 -0.13 6.63
CA ASP A 44 -13.24 1.08 7.28
C ASP A 44 -12.02 1.63 6.52
N TYR A 45 -12.30 2.24 5.39
CA TYR A 45 -11.27 2.78 4.51
C TYR A 45 -10.54 4.00 5.09
N VAL A 46 -11.15 4.74 6.02
CA VAL A 46 -10.50 5.88 6.69
C VAL A 46 -9.35 5.37 7.54
N THR A 47 -9.59 4.34 8.37
CA THR A 47 -8.55 3.70 9.16
C THR A 47 -7.49 3.04 8.26
N ALA A 48 -7.90 2.42 7.15
CA ALA A 48 -6.97 1.83 6.19
C ALA A 48 -5.98 2.87 5.61
N VAL A 49 -6.49 4.02 5.17
CA VAL A 49 -5.67 5.14 4.69
C VAL A 49 -4.73 5.63 5.77
N GLN A 50 -5.22 5.86 6.99
CA GLN A 50 -4.41 6.35 8.11
C GLN A 50 -3.26 5.39 8.46
N ALA A 51 -3.51 4.08 8.37
CA ALA A 51 -2.50 3.06 8.64
C ALA A 51 -1.44 2.97 7.54
N TRP A 52 -1.84 3.04 6.26
CA TRP A 52 -0.90 2.93 5.13
C TRP A 52 -0.16 4.23 4.80
N GLN A 53 -0.73 5.40 5.06
CA GLN A 53 -0.10 6.69 4.75
C GLN A 53 1.33 6.85 5.30
N PRO A 54 1.64 6.56 6.58
CA PRO A 54 3.00 6.66 7.09
C PRO A 54 3.96 5.64 6.44
N LEU A 55 3.50 4.42 6.16
CA LEU A 55 4.30 3.40 5.48
C LEU A 55 4.60 3.78 4.04
N ALA A 56 3.60 4.30 3.32
CA ALA A 56 3.74 4.78 1.96
C ALA A 56 4.75 5.95 1.88
N ASN A 57 4.74 6.83 2.89
CA ASN A 57 5.71 7.92 3.04
C ASN A 57 7.13 7.41 3.31
N GLN A 58 7.28 6.23 3.91
CA GLN A 58 8.57 5.58 4.18
C GLN A 58 9.08 4.73 3.00
N GLY A 59 8.32 4.64 1.91
CA GLY A 59 8.75 3.90 0.73
C GLY A 59 8.19 2.49 0.63
N ASP A 60 7.30 2.07 1.53
CA ASP A 60 6.68 0.73 1.43
C ASP A 60 5.85 0.64 0.14
N ALA A 61 6.30 -0.21 -0.79
CA ALA A 61 5.75 -0.28 -2.13
C ALA A 61 4.29 -0.78 -2.15
N ALA A 62 3.93 -1.67 -1.23
CA ALA A 62 2.57 -2.21 -1.11
C ALA A 62 1.63 -1.16 -0.51
N ALA A 63 2.05 -0.44 0.52
CA ALA A 63 1.28 0.66 1.11
C ALA A 63 1.08 1.80 0.09
N GLN A 64 2.09 2.12 -0.73
CA GLN A 64 1.95 3.08 -1.83
C GLN A 64 0.92 2.62 -2.86
N PHE A 65 0.91 1.35 -3.24
CA PHE A 65 -0.10 0.80 -4.15
C PHE A 65 -1.51 0.87 -3.55
N ASN A 66 -1.66 0.49 -2.28
CA ASN A 66 -2.95 0.53 -1.61
C ASN A 66 -3.46 1.97 -1.48
N LEU A 67 -2.60 2.93 -1.14
CA LEU A 67 -2.98 4.34 -1.09
C LEU A 67 -3.36 4.89 -2.47
N ALA A 68 -2.69 4.44 -3.54
CA ALA A 68 -3.08 4.77 -4.91
C ALA A 68 -4.51 4.29 -5.23
N LEU A 69 -4.86 3.06 -4.82
CA LEU A 69 -6.22 2.53 -4.97
C LEU A 69 -7.25 3.34 -4.18
N MET A 70 -6.91 3.77 -2.95
CA MET A 70 -7.80 4.59 -2.12
C MET A 70 -8.13 5.93 -2.80
N TYR A 71 -7.12 6.63 -3.34
CA TYR A 71 -7.32 7.86 -4.11
C TYR A 71 -8.03 7.63 -5.43
N HIS A 72 -7.76 6.53 -6.13
CA HIS A 72 -8.44 6.22 -7.39
C HIS A 72 -9.95 5.99 -7.16
N ARG A 73 -10.30 5.23 -6.12
CA ARG A 73 -11.68 4.82 -5.86
C ARG A 73 -12.45 5.75 -4.92
N GLY A 74 -11.79 6.75 -4.35
CA GLY A 74 -12.39 7.64 -3.34
C GLY A 74 -12.76 6.91 -2.04
N LEU A 75 -11.94 5.94 -1.64
CA LEU A 75 -12.19 5.12 -0.45
C LEU A 75 -11.43 5.69 0.74
N GLY A 76 -12.16 6.18 1.75
CA GLY A 76 -11.57 6.78 2.96
C GLY A 76 -10.89 8.14 2.73
N VAL A 77 -10.75 8.57 1.47
CA VAL A 77 -10.25 9.87 1.02
C VAL A 77 -11.07 10.34 -0.17
N ALA A 78 -11.06 11.65 -0.44
CA ALA A 78 -11.64 12.17 -1.67
C ALA A 78 -10.91 11.60 -2.89
N PRO A 79 -11.64 11.23 -3.97
CA PRO A 79 -11.01 10.70 -5.17
C PRO A 79 -10.11 11.77 -5.81
N ASP A 80 -8.91 11.34 -6.20
CA ASP A 80 -7.90 12.19 -6.85
C ASP A 80 -7.03 11.30 -7.75
N GLU A 81 -7.38 11.26 -9.05
CA GLU A 81 -6.67 10.42 -10.03
C GLU A 81 -5.21 10.82 -10.18
N ALA A 82 -4.90 12.11 -10.11
CA ALA A 82 -3.52 12.59 -10.24
C ALA A 82 -2.66 12.11 -9.08
N ARG A 83 -3.17 12.19 -7.83
CA ARG A 83 -2.48 11.60 -6.67
C ARG A 83 -2.39 10.09 -6.76
N ALA A 84 -3.44 9.41 -7.23
CA ALA A 84 -3.40 7.96 -7.41
C ALA A 84 -2.26 7.56 -8.35
N VAL A 85 -2.15 8.20 -9.51
CA VAL A 85 -1.05 7.97 -10.47
C VAL A 85 0.32 8.25 -9.85
N GLN A 86 0.48 9.32 -9.07
CA GLN A 86 1.74 9.59 -8.36
C GLN A 86 2.12 8.47 -7.40
N TRP A 87 1.15 7.92 -6.66
CA TRP A 87 1.39 6.80 -5.74
C TRP A 87 1.68 5.49 -6.49
N TYR A 88 0.98 5.20 -7.59
CA TYR A 88 1.31 4.08 -8.45
C TYR A 88 2.73 4.18 -9.00
N GLN A 89 3.17 5.36 -9.44
CA GLN A 89 4.53 5.60 -9.93
C GLN A 89 5.59 5.33 -8.86
N LYS A 90 5.36 5.79 -7.62
CA LYS A 90 6.27 5.50 -6.49
C LYS A 90 6.32 4.00 -6.19
N SER A 91 5.17 3.35 -6.13
CA SER A 91 5.05 1.91 -5.88
C SER A 91 5.78 1.08 -6.94
N ALA A 92 5.59 1.43 -8.22
CA ALA A 92 6.23 0.77 -9.34
C ALA A 92 7.75 0.99 -9.37
N ALA A 93 8.21 2.19 -9.01
CA ALA A 93 9.63 2.50 -8.87
C ALA A 93 10.29 1.70 -7.73
N ASN A 94 9.54 1.37 -6.67
CA ASN A 94 9.96 0.46 -5.61
C ASN A 94 9.74 -1.02 -5.95
N GLY A 95 9.49 -1.35 -7.22
CA GLY A 95 9.45 -2.71 -7.72
C GLY A 95 8.14 -3.45 -7.49
N TYR A 96 7.05 -2.77 -7.11
CA TYR A 96 5.78 -3.45 -6.86
C TYR A 96 5.12 -3.93 -8.17
N PRO A 97 4.94 -5.26 -8.37
CA PRO A 97 4.55 -5.81 -9.67
C PRO A 97 3.20 -5.29 -10.16
N ARG A 98 2.19 -5.26 -9.29
CA ARG A 98 0.84 -4.77 -9.63
C ARG A 98 0.83 -3.28 -10.02
N ALA A 99 1.75 -2.48 -9.48
CA ALA A 99 1.87 -1.08 -9.86
C ALA A 99 2.56 -0.91 -11.23
N GLN A 100 3.58 -1.74 -11.52
CA GLN A 100 4.25 -1.76 -12.81
C GLN A 100 3.30 -2.21 -13.92
N GLU A 101 2.53 -3.28 -13.68
CA GLU A 101 1.48 -3.77 -14.60
C GLU A 101 0.42 -2.68 -14.85
N PHE A 102 -0.06 -2.04 -13.78
CA PHE A 102 -1.01 -0.93 -13.90
C PHE A 102 -0.48 0.19 -14.78
N LEU A 103 0.76 0.66 -14.55
CA LEU A 103 1.33 1.75 -15.33
C LEU A 103 1.62 1.35 -16.77
N ALA A 104 2.04 0.11 -17.01
CA ALA A 104 2.22 -0.40 -18.37
C ALA A 104 0.90 -0.32 -19.16
N ALA A 105 -0.20 -0.82 -18.59
CA ALA A 105 -1.52 -0.74 -19.20
C ALA A 105 -2.01 0.71 -19.33
N ALA A 106 -1.88 1.52 -18.27
CA ALA A 106 -2.38 2.89 -18.25
C ALA A 106 -1.66 3.79 -19.28
N TYR A 107 -0.35 3.61 -19.48
CA TYR A 107 0.38 4.32 -20.54
C TYR A 107 0.10 3.77 -21.93
N ARG A 108 -0.18 2.48 -22.08
CA ARG A 108 -0.56 1.90 -23.38
C ARG A 108 -1.91 2.45 -23.85
N GLU A 109 -2.86 2.55 -22.94
CA GLU A 109 -4.24 2.92 -23.25
C GLU A 109 -4.60 4.38 -22.99
N GLY A 110 -3.75 5.12 -22.27
CA GLY A 110 -4.00 6.51 -21.92
C GLY A 110 -5.11 6.66 -20.88
N TRP A 111 -5.11 5.78 -19.87
CA TRP A 111 -6.09 5.80 -18.77
C TRP A 111 -5.64 6.70 -17.62
N PHE A 112 -6.56 7.05 -16.70
CA PHE A 112 -6.26 7.78 -15.46
C PHE A 112 -5.57 9.13 -15.69
N GLY A 113 -5.99 9.85 -16.74
CA GLY A 113 -5.40 11.14 -17.12
C GLY A 113 -3.99 11.06 -17.71
N LEU A 114 -3.43 9.85 -17.90
CA LEU A 114 -2.17 9.67 -18.59
C LEU A 114 -2.38 9.74 -20.11
N LYS A 115 -1.44 10.38 -20.81
CA LYS A 115 -1.39 10.31 -22.28
C LYS A 115 -0.79 8.97 -22.69
N LYS A 116 -1.28 8.43 -23.82
CA LYS A 116 -0.68 7.25 -24.45
C LYS A 116 0.82 7.48 -24.68
N ASP A 117 1.64 6.56 -24.18
CA ASP A 117 3.09 6.59 -24.28
C ASP A 117 3.64 5.16 -24.27
N ILE A 118 3.81 4.59 -25.46
CA ILE A 118 4.27 3.21 -25.64
C ILE A 118 5.67 3.01 -25.05
N LYS A 119 6.55 4.01 -25.11
CA LYS A 119 7.90 3.90 -24.54
C LYS A 119 7.84 3.74 -23.02
N LYS A 120 6.96 4.48 -22.35
CA LYS A 120 6.75 4.31 -20.91
C LYS A 120 6.06 3.01 -20.57
N ALA A 121 5.11 2.56 -21.39
CA ALA A 121 4.47 1.27 -21.21
C ALA A 121 5.49 0.13 -21.26
N ASP A 122 6.33 0.10 -22.30
CA ASP A 122 7.38 -0.89 -22.48
C ASP A 122 8.43 -0.81 -21.38
N TYR A 123 8.77 0.40 -20.91
CA TYR A 123 9.66 0.58 -19.76
C TYR A 123 9.13 -0.16 -18.52
N TRP A 124 7.86 0.02 -18.16
CA TRP A 124 7.29 -0.63 -16.97
C TRP A 124 7.15 -2.15 -17.15
N SER A 125 6.78 -2.62 -18.35
CA SER A 125 6.79 -4.06 -18.66
C SER A 125 8.18 -4.68 -18.50
N GLN A 126 9.23 -4.02 -18.99
CA GLN A 126 10.60 -4.49 -18.81
C GLN A 126 11.05 -4.49 -17.34
N GLN A 127 10.59 -3.54 -16.52
CA GLN A 127 10.89 -3.57 -15.08
C GLN A 127 10.20 -4.74 -14.38
N LEU A 128 8.96 -5.07 -14.77
CA LEU A 128 8.21 -6.21 -14.25
C LEU A 128 8.94 -7.53 -14.54
N GLU A 129 9.33 -7.72 -15.81
CA GLU A 129 10.09 -8.90 -16.25
C GLU A 129 11.43 -9.03 -15.53
N LYS A 130 12.16 -7.92 -15.36
CA LYS A 130 13.42 -7.91 -14.61
C LYS A 130 13.26 -8.31 -13.14
N ASN A 131 12.10 -8.04 -12.57
CA ASN A 131 11.77 -8.42 -11.20
C ASN A 131 11.25 -9.87 -11.10
N GLY A 132 11.16 -10.60 -12.23
CA GLY A 132 10.77 -12.01 -12.28
C GLY A 132 9.26 -12.25 -12.38
N PHE A 133 8.50 -11.27 -12.87
CA PHE A 133 7.05 -11.33 -13.04
C PHE A 133 6.62 -11.23 -14.50
#